data_AF-A0A257SL87-F1
#
_entry.id   AF-A0A257SL87-F1
#
_cell.length_a   1.000
_cell.length_b   1.000
_cell.length_c   1.000
_cell.angle_alpha   90.00
_cell.angle_beta   90.00
_cell.angle_gamma   90.00
#
_symmetry.space_group_name_H-M   'P 1'
#
loop_
_entity.id
_entity.type
_entity.pdbx_description
1 polymer ?
#
loop_
_entity_poly.entity_id
_entity_poly.type
_entity_poly.pdbx_seq_one_letter_code
_entity_poly.pdbx_strand_id
1 'polypeptide(L)'
;MACVGLDIGHSAVKVAWRGKDGELKHVTIPSVAVPAMTISDKAASDQAAKETVTVDGDVYFIGDTAIHEAGSLKVAGLHHRWLEMREFRALVQGAINLVMADVGKIDSVITGLPPAIFREKQLQMRNIVSACTEAEVKVYPEPNGVSMRYSIDEKGRMIPDAKKNMGVIAIGRFTTDSMALLNGRWVEEAA
;
A
#
# COMPACT_ATOMS: atom_id res chain seq x y z
N MET A 1 5.99 -6.32 18.30
CA MET A 1 6.51 -5.61 17.12
C MET A 1 5.51 -5.79 16.00
N ALA A 2 4.85 -4.72 15.55
CA ALA A 2 3.89 -4.77 14.45
C ALA A 2 4.54 -4.26 13.17
N CYS A 3 4.55 -5.11 12.15
CA CYS A 3 5.07 -4.80 10.83
C CYS A 3 3.92 -4.79 9.82
N VAL A 4 3.95 -3.83 8.89
CA VAL A 4 2.93 -3.67 7.86
C VAL A 4 3.56 -3.78 6.49
N GLY A 5 3.04 -4.68 5.66
CA GLY A 5 3.25 -4.66 4.22
C GLY A 5 2.17 -3.79 3.56
N LEU A 6 2.58 -2.78 2.80
CA LEU A 6 1.70 -1.80 2.18
C LEU A 6 2.03 -1.70 0.68
N ASP A 7 1.10 -2.08 -0.18
CA ASP A 7 1.21 -1.97 -1.64
C ASP A 7 0.12 -1.00 -2.12
N ILE A 8 0.52 0.18 -2.62
CA ILE A 8 -0.42 1.20 -3.08
C ILE A 8 -0.38 1.28 -4.61
N GLY A 9 -1.16 0.41 -5.24
CA GLY A 9 -1.25 0.34 -6.69
C GLY A 9 -2.35 1.23 -7.28
N HIS A 10 -2.37 1.32 -8.60
CA HIS A 10 -3.36 2.11 -9.35
C HIS A 10 -4.81 1.72 -9.04
N SER A 11 -5.09 0.43 -8.87
CA SER A 11 -6.47 -0.08 -8.70
C SER A 11 -6.88 -0.26 -7.24
N ALA A 12 -5.92 -0.63 -6.40
CA ALA A 12 -6.20 -0.95 -5.01
C ALA A 12 -4.97 -0.75 -4.15
N VAL A 13 -5.24 -0.39 -2.89
CA VAL A 13 -4.30 -0.43 -1.78
C VAL A 13 -4.45 -1.78 -1.11
N LYS A 14 -3.35 -2.52 -1.00
CA LYS A 14 -3.29 -3.80 -0.30
C LYS A 14 -2.47 -3.62 0.95
N VAL A 15 -3.01 -4.08 2.06
CA VAL A 15 -2.36 -4.00 3.37
C VAL A 15 -2.32 -5.38 3.97
N ALA A 16 -1.17 -5.78 4.51
CA ALA A 16 -0.99 -7.02 5.25
C ALA A 16 -0.26 -6.74 6.57
N TRP A 17 -0.78 -7.28 7.68
CA TRP A 17 -0.17 -7.14 9.00
C TRP A 17 -0.54 -8.33 9.88
N ARG A 18 0.19 -8.52 10.98
CA ARG A 18 -0.21 -9.47 12.02
C ARG A 18 -1.03 -8.73 13.06
N GLY A 19 -2.27 -9.16 13.27
CA GLY A 19 -3.18 -8.55 14.23
C GLY A 19 -2.74 -8.77 15.68
N LYS A 20 -3.39 -8.08 16.61
CA LYS A 20 -3.16 -8.26 18.06
C LYS A 20 -3.47 -9.67 18.56
N ASP A 21 -4.30 -10.40 17.83
CA ASP A 21 -4.65 -11.82 18.01
C ASP A 21 -3.54 -12.77 17.52
N GLY A 22 -2.52 -12.25 16.84
CA GLY A 22 -1.43 -13.04 16.26
C GLY A 22 -1.74 -13.55 14.85
N GLU A 23 -2.95 -13.33 14.32
CA GLU A 23 -3.36 -13.80 13.00
C GLU A 23 -2.85 -12.89 11.89
N LEU A 24 -2.53 -13.49 10.73
CA LEU A 24 -2.18 -12.72 9.54
C LEU A 24 -3.46 -12.14 8.92
N LYS A 25 -3.57 -10.82 8.90
CA LYS A 25 -4.69 -10.08 8.32
C LYS A 25 -4.27 -9.43 7.01
N HIS A 26 -5.21 -9.34 6.09
CA HIS A 26 -5.05 -8.59 4.86
C HIS A 26 -6.34 -7.86 4.49
N VAL A 27 -6.21 -6.66 3.93
CA VAL A 27 -7.34 -5.90 3.39
C VAL A 27 -6.95 -5.32 2.05
N THR A 28 -7.93 -5.22 1.16
CA THR A 28 -7.82 -4.52 -0.13
C THR A 28 -8.81 -3.37 -0.11
N ILE A 29 -8.32 -2.15 -0.31
CA ILE A 29 -9.11 -0.92 -0.37
C ILE A 29 -9.05 -0.43 -1.82
N PRO A 30 -10.16 -0.09 -2.48
CA PRO A 30 -10.10 0.55 -3.79
C PRO A 30 -9.24 1.83 -3.76
N SER A 31 -8.37 2.03 -4.75
CA SER A 31 -7.49 3.21 -4.84
C SER A 31 -8.24 4.44 -5.34
N VAL A 32 -9.26 4.84 -4.59
CA VAL A 32 -10.13 5.97 -4.87
C VAL A 32 -10.16 6.84 -3.63
N ALA A 33 -9.89 8.13 -3.80
CA ALA A 33 -10.06 9.12 -2.76
C ALA A 33 -10.68 10.37 -3.36
N VAL A 34 -11.64 10.96 -2.67
CA VAL A 34 -12.33 12.19 -3.07
C VAL A 34 -12.50 13.11 -1.87
N PRO A 35 -12.55 14.44 -2.06
CA PRO A 35 -12.89 15.35 -0.97
C PRO A 35 -14.21 14.93 -0.32
N ALA A 36 -14.23 14.88 1.01
CA ALA A 36 -15.42 14.53 1.75
C ALA A 36 -16.47 15.64 1.64
N MET A 37 -17.73 15.23 1.68
CA MET A 37 -18.87 16.14 1.74
C MET A 37 -19.79 15.74 2.90
N THR A 38 -20.71 16.63 3.27
CA THR A 38 -21.68 16.31 4.32
C THR A 38 -22.66 15.23 3.84
N ILE A 39 -22.69 14.10 4.55
CA ILE A 39 -23.71 13.06 4.37
C ILE A 39 -24.85 13.36 5.34
N SER A 40 -26.05 13.62 4.80
CA SER A 40 -27.23 14.01 5.59
C SER A 40 -27.86 12.83 6.34
N ASP A 41 -27.75 11.62 5.79
CA ASP A 41 -28.22 10.41 6.46
C ASP A 41 -27.23 9.98 7.55
N LYS A 42 -27.73 9.80 8.78
CA LYS A 42 -26.88 9.50 9.93
C LYS A 42 -26.23 8.12 9.83
N ALA A 43 -26.96 7.10 9.37
CA ALA A 43 -26.42 5.74 9.28
C ALA A 43 -25.31 5.67 8.22
N ALA A 44 -25.53 6.30 7.07
CA ALA A 44 -24.53 6.44 6.02
C ALA A 44 -23.32 7.26 6.49
N SER A 45 -23.53 8.36 7.23
CA SER A 45 -22.44 9.16 7.79
C SER A 45 -21.59 8.37 8.79
N ASP A 46 -22.21 7.62 9.70
CA ASP A 46 -21.52 6.78 10.69
C ASP A 46 -20.72 5.64 9.99
N GLN A 47 -21.22 5.13 8.86
CA GLN A 47 -20.50 4.14 8.05
C GLN A 47 -19.31 4.75 7.30
N ALA A 48 -19.51 5.90 6.64
CA ALA A 48 -18.49 6.64 5.90
C ALA A 48 -17.33 7.09 6.80
N ALA A 49 -17.58 7.38 8.08
CA ALA A 49 -16.57 7.78 9.04
C ALA A 49 -15.41 6.76 9.15
N LYS A 50 -15.65 5.47 8.87
CA LYS A 50 -14.63 4.41 8.88
C LYS A 50 -13.64 4.52 7.71
N GLU A 51 -14.06 5.14 6.62
CA GLU A 51 -13.27 5.39 5.41
C GLU A 51 -13.08 6.89 5.17
N THR A 52 -13.05 7.67 6.26
CA THR A 52 -12.80 9.11 6.23
C THR A 52 -11.45 9.40 6.87
N VAL A 53 -10.63 10.21 6.21
CA VAL A 53 -9.29 10.59 6.68
C VAL A 53 -9.05 12.08 6.53
N THR A 54 -8.20 12.64 7.38
CA THR A 54 -7.77 14.03 7.28
C THR A 54 -6.31 14.10 6.85
N VAL A 55 -6.02 14.87 5.81
CA VAL A 55 -4.67 15.12 5.29
C VAL A 55 -4.47 16.62 5.14
N ASP A 56 -3.49 17.19 5.84
CA ASP A 56 -3.18 18.63 5.80
C ASP A 56 -4.38 19.55 6.07
N GLY A 57 -5.32 19.10 6.92
CA GLY A 57 -6.54 19.82 7.27
C GLY A 57 -7.73 19.55 6.35
N ASP A 58 -7.52 18.94 5.19
CA ASP A 58 -8.59 18.54 4.28
C ASP A 58 -9.12 17.15 4.61
N VAL A 59 -10.43 16.97 4.48
CA VAL A 59 -11.10 15.69 4.75
C VAL A 59 -11.39 14.97 3.45
N TYR A 60 -11.07 13.68 3.40
CA TYR A 60 -11.25 12.82 2.24
C TYR A 60 -12.06 11.58 2.61
N PHE A 61 -12.95 11.17 1.72
CA PHE A 61 -13.43 9.80 1.66
C PHE A 61 -12.44 8.95 0.86
N ILE A 62 -12.26 7.69 1.27
CA ILE A 62 -11.46 6.71 0.55
C ILE A 62 -12.26 5.43 0.26
N GLY A 63 -11.74 4.55 -0.59
CA GLY A 63 -12.26 3.19 -0.75
C GLY A 63 -13.70 3.15 -1.28
N ASP A 64 -14.53 2.33 -0.64
CA ASP A 64 -15.91 2.09 -1.11
C ASP A 64 -16.80 3.32 -0.88
N THR A 65 -16.62 4.04 0.23
CA THR A 65 -17.28 5.32 0.49
C THR A 65 -16.97 6.33 -0.60
N ALA A 66 -15.70 6.45 -1.00
CA ALA A 66 -15.33 7.36 -2.09
C ALA A 66 -16.01 6.98 -3.42
N ILE A 67 -16.09 5.68 -3.74
CA ILE A 67 -16.77 5.20 -4.95
C ILE A 67 -18.27 5.52 -4.91
N HIS A 68 -18.91 5.26 -3.78
CA HIS A 68 -20.33 5.50 -3.58
C HIS A 68 -20.67 6.98 -3.74
N GLU A 69 -19.93 7.86 -3.06
CA GLU A 69 -20.22 9.31 -3.04
C GLU A 69 -19.76 10.04 -4.31
N ALA A 70 -18.69 9.60 -4.98
CA ALA A 70 -18.21 10.25 -6.20
C ALA A 70 -19.12 10.03 -7.42
N GLY A 71 -19.93 8.97 -7.39
CA GLY A 71 -20.63 8.45 -8.56
C GLY A 71 -19.67 7.83 -9.57
N SER A 72 -20.10 6.75 -10.23
CA SER A 72 -19.29 5.88 -11.11
C SER A 72 -18.62 6.57 -12.32
N LEU A 73 -18.94 7.84 -12.60
CA LEU A 73 -18.38 8.61 -13.74
C LEU A 73 -17.09 9.38 -13.41
N LYS A 74 -16.68 9.50 -12.15
CA LYS A 74 -15.49 10.29 -11.73
C LYS A 74 -14.33 9.46 -11.19
N VAL A 75 -14.46 8.14 -11.15
CA VAL A 75 -13.45 7.25 -10.57
C VAL A 75 -12.36 6.93 -11.59
N ALA A 76 -11.48 7.90 -11.84
CA ALA A 76 -10.17 7.60 -12.39
C ALA A 76 -9.26 7.22 -11.21
N GLY A 77 -8.65 6.03 -11.26
CA GLY A 77 -7.64 5.64 -10.28
C GLY A 77 -6.44 6.59 -10.29
N LEU A 78 -5.42 6.26 -9.50
CA LEU A 78 -4.18 7.02 -9.39
C LEU A 78 -3.52 7.23 -10.77
N HIS A 79 -3.45 8.47 -11.28
CA HIS A 79 -2.83 8.76 -12.59
C HIS A 79 -1.29 8.78 -12.51
N HIS A 80 -0.57 8.92 -13.64
CA HIS A 80 0.91 8.87 -13.71
C HIS A 80 1.73 9.77 -12.75
N ARG A 81 1.15 10.78 -12.07
CA ARG A 81 1.82 11.58 -11.01
C ARG A 81 1.22 11.32 -9.63
N TRP A 82 0.71 10.12 -9.40
CA TRP A 82 -0.03 9.77 -8.19
C TRP A 82 0.71 10.06 -6.89
N LEU A 83 2.04 9.92 -6.86
CA LEU A 83 2.86 10.26 -5.69
C LEU A 83 2.80 11.76 -5.31
N GLU A 84 2.32 12.63 -6.19
CA GLU A 84 2.20 14.08 -5.93
C GLU A 84 0.78 14.46 -5.45
N MET A 85 -0.16 13.52 -5.48
CA MET A 85 -1.57 13.76 -5.18
C MET A 85 -1.85 13.68 -3.68
N ARG A 86 -2.73 14.55 -3.18
CA ARG A 86 -3.22 14.48 -1.78
C ARG A 86 -4.06 13.22 -1.56
N GLU A 87 -4.78 12.81 -2.58
CA GLU A 87 -5.56 11.58 -2.68
C GLU A 87 -4.71 10.34 -2.39
N PHE A 88 -3.47 10.30 -2.90
CA PHE A 88 -2.55 9.23 -2.60
C PHE A 88 -2.17 9.21 -1.12
N ARG A 89 -1.87 10.37 -0.54
CA ARG A 89 -1.58 10.47 0.89
C ARG A 89 -2.80 10.11 1.74
N ALA A 90 -4.01 10.44 1.31
CA ALA A 90 -5.25 10.02 1.97
C ALA A 90 -5.40 8.50 2.00
N LEU A 91 -5.12 7.83 0.88
CA LEU A 91 -5.12 6.36 0.80
C LEU A 91 -4.08 5.74 1.75
N VAL A 92 -2.87 6.29 1.79
CA VAL A 92 -1.81 5.86 2.73
C VAL A 92 -2.25 6.07 4.18
N GLN A 93 -2.75 7.25 4.52
CA GLN A 93 -3.21 7.57 5.87
C GLN A 93 -4.34 6.64 6.31
N GLY A 94 -5.28 6.33 5.42
CA GLY A 94 -6.37 5.39 5.72
C GLY A 94 -5.90 3.98 5.99
N ALA A 95 -4.98 3.47 5.18
CA ALA A 95 -4.35 2.17 5.41
C ALA A 95 -3.62 2.12 6.76
N ILE A 96 -2.87 3.18 7.11
CA ILE A 96 -2.19 3.27 8.40
C ILE A 96 -3.20 3.33 9.57
N ASN A 97 -4.23 4.17 9.48
CA ASN A 97 -5.26 4.29 10.51
C ASN A 97 -5.97 2.97 10.77
N LEU A 98 -6.28 2.22 9.70
CA LEU A 98 -6.90 0.91 9.78
C LEU A 98 -6.05 -0.07 10.59
N VAL A 99 -4.75 -0.12 10.32
CA VAL A 99 -3.85 -1.02 11.07
C VAL A 99 -3.66 -0.52 12.51
N MET A 100 -3.46 0.78 12.71
CA MET A 100 -3.33 1.38 14.04
C MET A 100 -4.54 1.10 14.93
N ALA A 101 -5.76 1.08 14.37
CA ALA A 101 -6.96 0.74 15.11
C ALA A 101 -6.97 -0.72 15.62
N ASP A 102 -6.27 -1.65 14.95
CA ASP A 102 -6.16 -3.05 15.38
C ASP A 102 -5.01 -3.27 16.36
N VAL A 103 -3.80 -2.76 16.05
CA VAL A 103 -2.57 -3.08 16.80
C VAL A 103 -2.10 -1.98 17.77
N GLY A 104 -2.66 -0.77 17.70
CA GLY A 104 -2.34 0.37 18.56
C GLY A 104 -1.00 1.06 18.27
N LYS A 105 0.01 0.32 17.81
CA LYS A 105 1.31 0.86 17.39
C LYS A 105 1.87 0.07 16.22
N ILE A 106 2.40 0.76 15.22
CA ILE A 106 3.17 0.17 14.12
C ILE A 106 4.66 0.48 14.37
N ASP A 107 5.51 -0.53 14.29
CA ASP A 107 6.96 -0.35 14.46
C ASP A 107 7.67 -0.18 13.11
N SER A 108 7.19 -0.86 12.05
CA SER A 108 7.72 -0.68 10.70
C SER A 108 6.67 -0.84 9.60
N VAL A 109 6.85 -0.08 8.52
CA VAL A 109 6.07 -0.15 7.28
C VAL A 109 7.00 -0.45 6.12
N ILE A 110 6.69 -1.52 5.39
CA ILE A 110 7.38 -1.93 4.17
C ILE A 110 6.45 -1.62 3.01
N THR A 111 6.91 -0.80 2.05
CA THR A 111 6.14 -0.43 0.87
C THR A 111 6.90 -0.67 -0.43
N GLY A 112 6.17 -0.61 -1.55
CA GLY A 112 6.65 -0.91 -2.89
C GLY A 112 6.65 0.29 -3.84
N LEU A 113 7.54 0.27 -4.83
CA LEU A 113 7.36 1.00 -6.08
C LEU A 113 7.62 0.08 -7.28
N PRO A 114 7.02 0.36 -8.45
CA PRO A 114 7.40 -0.31 -9.68
C PRO A 114 8.90 -0.12 -9.97
N PRO A 115 9.63 -1.16 -10.43
CA PRO A 115 11.07 -1.10 -10.65
C PRO A 115 11.51 0.08 -11.53
N ALA A 116 10.75 0.37 -12.59
CA ALA A 116 11.05 1.42 -13.56
C ALA A 116 11.17 2.82 -12.94
N ILE A 117 10.46 3.10 -11.84
CA ILE A 117 10.48 4.41 -11.16
C ILE A 117 11.12 4.34 -9.77
N PHE A 118 11.49 3.15 -9.29
CA PHE A 118 12.00 2.94 -7.93
C PHE A 118 13.20 3.85 -7.62
N ARG A 119 14.21 3.87 -8.50
CA ARG A 119 15.45 4.64 -8.30
C ARG A 119 15.18 6.13 -8.09
N GLU A 120 14.26 6.70 -8.87
CA GLU A 120 13.92 8.11 -8.83
C GLU A 120 12.97 8.44 -7.65
N LYS A 121 11.97 7.59 -7.40
CA LYS A 121 10.83 7.92 -6.54
C LYS A 121 10.89 7.33 -5.13
N GLN A 122 11.84 6.45 -4.82
CA GLN A 122 11.92 5.79 -3.49
C GLN A 122 11.97 6.78 -2.31
N LEU A 123 12.69 7.90 -2.45
CA LEU A 123 12.78 8.90 -1.38
C LEU A 123 11.45 9.64 -1.19
N GLN A 124 10.79 9.98 -2.30
CA GLN A 124 9.47 10.62 -2.27
C GLN A 124 8.44 9.69 -1.62
N MET A 125 8.37 8.42 -2.03
CA MET A 125 7.48 7.42 -1.44
C MET A 125 7.73 7.28 0.07
N ARG A 126 9.01 7.14 0.47
CA ARG A 126 9.38 7.05 1.90
C ARG A 126 8.87 8.25 2.68
N ASN A 127 9.11 9.46 2.18
CA ASN A 127 8.71 10.70 2.87
C ASN A 127 7.19 10.81 3.01
N ILE A 128 6.41 10.44 1.98
CA ILE A 128 4.95 10.47 2.04
C ILE A 128 4.43 9.50 3.10
N VAL A 129 4.93 8.26 3.11
CA VAL A 129 4.50 7.25 4.09
C VAL A 129 4.95 7.64 5.50
N SER A 130 6.18 8.13 5.68
CA SER A 130 6.67 8.64 6.96
C SER A 130 5.87 9.84 7.48
N ALA A 131 5.24 10.62 6.60
CA ALA A 131 4.36 11.71 7.01
C ALA A 131 2.99 11.22 7.53
N CYS A 132 2.72 9.91 7.49
CA CYS A 132 1.46 9.30 7.93
C CYS A 132 1.64 8.39 9.17
N THR A 133 2.88 8.10 9.58
CA THR A 133 3.20 7.19 10.69
C THR A 133 4.54 7.52 11.34
N GLU A 134 4.69 7.20 12.63
CA GLU A 134 5.97 7.27 13.35
C GLU A 134 6.86 6.04 13.14
N ALA A 135 6.38 5.04 12.40
CA ALA A 135 7.08 3.79 12.15
C ALA A 135 8.32 3.96 11.25
N GLU A 136 9.26 3.01 11.33
CA GLU A 136 10.35 2.92 10.36
C GLU A 136 9.79 2.56 8.97
N VAL A 137 10.07 3.37 7.94
CA VAL A 137 9.58 3.13 6.58
C VAL A 137 10.71 2.63 5.67
N LYS A 138 10.49 1.48 5.02
CA LYS A 138 11.36 0.95 3.97
C LYS A 138 10.61 0.80 2.66
N VAL A 139 11.26 1.20 1.57
CA VAL A 139 10.70 1.10 0.21
C VAL A 139 11.54 0.09 -0.57
N TYR A 140 10.88 -0.85 -1.23
CA TYR A 140 11.50 -1.84 -2.09
C TYR A 140 10.90 -1.79 -3.51
N PRO A 141 11.60 -2.30 -4.53
CA PRO A 141 10.94 -2.68 -5.78
C PRO A 141 9.82 -3.68 -5.51
N GLU A 142 8.60 -3.44 -5.99
CA GLU A 142 7.39 -4.24 -5.73
C GLU A 142 7.59 -5.76 -5.92
N PRO A 143 8.26 -6.24 -6.99
CA PRO A 143 8.50 -7.68 -7.17
C PRO A 143 9.31 -8.34 -6.03
N ASN A 144 9.99 -7.56 -5.15
CA ASN A 144 10.72 -8.11 -4.00
C ASN A 144 9.80 -8.88 -3.06
N GLY A 145 8.57 -8.41 -2.88
CA GLY A 145 7.62 -9.09 -2.00
C GLY A 145 7.41 -10.55 -2.43
N VAL A 146 7.40 -10.80 -3.74
CA VAL A 146 7.27 -12.15 -4.30
C VAL A 146 8.52 -12.97 -4.00
N SER A 147 9.72 -12.46 -4.27
CA SER A 147 10.95 -13.22 -4.03
C SER A 147 11.18 -13.50 -2.55
N MET A 148 10.86 -12.55 -1.66
CA MET A 148 10.93 -12.71 -0.21
C MET A 148 10.01 -13.82 0.29
N ARG A 149 8.80 -13.96 -0.27
CA ARG A 149 7.86 -15.05 0.07
C ARG A 149 8.45 -16.44 -0.18
N TYR A 150 9.32 -16.59 -1.17
CA TYR A 150 9.99 -17.86 -1.48
C TYR A 150 11.37 -18.00 -0.81
N SER A 151 11.83 -16.97 -0.11
CA SER A 151 13.15 -16.94 0.51
C SER A 151 13.11 -16.88 2.02
N ILE A 152 11.98 -16.47 2.61
CA ILE A 152 11.82 -16.20 4.05
C ILE A 152 10.56 -16.94 4.55
N ASP A 153 10.68 -17.62 5.69
CA ASP A 153 9.55 -18.27 6.37
C ASP A 153 8.67 -17.30 7.18
N GLU A 154 7.56 -17.78 7.73
CA GLU A 154 6.63 -16.96 8.52
C GLU A 154 7.23 -16.39 9.82
N LYS A 155 8.40 -16.90 10.23
CA LYS A 155 9.17 -16.44 11.40
C LYS A 155 10.27 -15.45 11.01
N GLY A 156 10.36 -15.06 9.74
CA GLY A 156 11.38 -14.14 9.25
C GLY A 156 12.75 -14.77 9.01
N ARG A 157 12.85 -16.11 8.95
CA ARG A 157 14.12 -16.83 8.75
C ARG A 157 14.31 -17.20 7.29
N MET A 158 15.56 -17.16 6.83
CA MET A 158 15.90 -17.64 5.49
C MET A 158 15.57 -19.13 5.36
N ILE A 159 14.92 -19.49 4.26
CA ILE A 159 14.68 -20.89 3.89
C ILE A 159 16.01 -21.48 3.39
N PRO A 160 16.54 -22.57 3.98
CA PRO A 160 17.89 -23.09 3.67
C PRO A 160 18.15 -23.34 2.18
N ASP A 161 17.13 -23.79 1.44
CA ASP A 161 17.22 -24.15 0.02
C ASP A 161 16.47 -23.17 -0.89
N ALA A 162 16.31 -21.91 -0.46
CA ALA A 162 15.68 -20.87 -1.25
C ALA A 162 16.35 -20.73 -2.64
N LYS A 163 15.54 -20.66 -3.69
CA LYS A 163 16.04 -20.48 -5.05
C LYS A 163 16.70 -19.12 -5.19
N LYS A 164 18.00 -19.11 -5.50
CA LYS A 164 18.80 -17.89 -5.71
C LYS A 164 18.56 -17.25 -7.08
N ASN A 165 18.00 -18.01 -8.03
CA ASN A 165 17.63 -17.54 -9.35
C ASN A 165 16.11 -17.60 -9.51
N MET A 166 15.48 -16.51 -9.92
CA MET A 166 14.03 -16.41 -10.01
C MET A 166 13.64 -15.37 -11.07
N GLY A 167 12.67 -15.71 -11.91
CA GLY A 167 11.92 -14.72 -12.69
C GLY A 167 10.60 -14.45 -12.00
N VAL A 168 10.23 -13.19 -11.85
CA VAL A 168 8.92 -12.77 -11.34
C VAL A 168 8.21 -12.04 -12.47
N ILE A 169 6.97 -12.45 -12.75
CA ILE A 169 6.05 -11.77 -13.66
C ILE A 169 4.79 -11.47 -12.86
N ALA A 170 4.59 -10.20 -12.52
CA ALA A 170 3.44 -9.71 -11.80
C ALA A 170 2.43 -9.13 -12.78
N ILE A 171 1.34 -9.87 -13.03
CA ILE A 171 0.28 -9.46 -13.95
C ILE A 171 -0.78 -8.68 -13.16
N GLY A 172 -0.85 -7.37 -13.37
CA GLY A 172 -1.87 -6.49 -12.86
C GLY A 172 -2.96 -6.18 -13.87
N ARG A 173 -3.99 -5.44 -13.45
CA ARG A 173 -5.08 -4.98 -14.33
C ARG A 173 -4.59 -4.00 -15.40
N PHE A 174 -3.60 -3.16 -15.06
CA PHE A 174 -3.11 -2.07 -15.91
C PHE A 174 -1.64 -2.22 -16.31
N THR A 175 -0.85 -2.94 -15.51
CA THR A 175 0.59 -3.13 -15.73
C THR A 175 0.93 -4.61 -15.69
N THR A 176 1.99 -4.99 -16.38
CA THR A 176 2.68 -6.24 -16.14
C THR A 176 4.11 -5.88 -15.79
N ASP A 177 4.49 -6.13 -14.55
CA ASP A 177 5.81 -5.82 -14.04
C ASP A 177 6.63 -7.09 -14.01
N SER A 178 7.88 -7.02 -14.45
CA SER A 178 8.77 -8.16 -14.50
C SER A 178 10.08 -7.90 -13.76
N MET A 179 10.73 -8.98 -13.36
CA MET A 179 11.99 -8.93 -12.63
C MET A 179 12.73 -10.24 -12.82
N ALA A 180 14.06 -10.15 -12.87
CA ALA A 180 14.95 -11.29 -12.67
C ALA A 180 15.84 -11.11 -11.42
N LEU A 181 15.92 -12.17 -10.64
CA LEU A 181 16.90 -12.40 -9.58
C LEU A 181 17.92 -13.41 -10.09
N LEU A 182 19.19 -13.06 -10.10
CA LEU A 182 20.31 -13.96 -10.41
C LEU A 182 21.30 -13.95 -9.25
N ASN A 183 21.61 -15.13 -8.71
CA ASN A 183 22.47 -15.33 -7.55
C ASN A 183 22.09 -14.47 -6.33
N GLY A 184 20.78 -14.29 -6.11
CA GLY A 184 20.25 -13.45 -5.03
C GLY A 184 20.36 -11.95 -5.28
N ARG A 185 20.77 -11.52 -6.47
CA ARG A 185 20.89 -10.11 -6.87
C ARG A 185 19.90 -9.76 -7.97
N TRP A 186 19.41 -8.53 -7.89
CA TRP A 186 18.54 -7.93 -8.88
C TRP A 186 19.29 -7.67 -10.18
N VAL A 187 18.67 -8.02 -11.31
CA VAL A 187 19.14 -7.60 -12.64
C VAL A 187 18.39 -6.33 -12.99
N GLU A 188 19.06 -5.18 -12.92
CA GLU A 188 18.42 -3.87 -13.11
C GLU A 188 17.84 -3.68 -14.52
N GLU A 189 18.45 -4.27 -15.55
CA GLU A 189 17.97 -4.20 -16.95
C GLU A 189 16.90 -5.25 -17.30
N ALA A 190 16.54 -6.14 -16.37
CA ALA A 190 15.53 -7.17 -16.61
C ALA A 190 14.11 -6.75 -16.19
N ALA A 191 13.91 -5.47 -15.87
CA ALA A 191 12.66 -4.90 -15.41
C ALA A 191 12.03 -3.97 -16.45
#